data_AF-A0A831Z4E1-F1
#
_entry.id   AF-A0A831Z4E1-F1
#
_cell.length_a   1.000
_cell.length_b   1.000
_cell.length_c   1.000
_cell.angle_alpha   90.00
_cell.angle_beta   90.00
_cell.angle_gamma   90.00
#
_symmetry.space_group_name_H-M   'P 1'
#
loop_
_entity.id
_entity.type
_entity.pdbx_description
1 polymer ?
#
loop_
_entity_poly.entity_id
_entity_poly.type
_entity_poly.pdbx_seq_one_letter_code
_entity_poly.pdbx_strand_id
1 'polypeptide(L)'
;MHDTIIDQQELMERIGGDMELLEELLELFEEDYPELLASIQHAIEIQDGESLKRSAHTLKGAVGNFAALKAHALAFELEKKGEAGDFSDASTLLTQLESAIHEFKDALKALAPSV
;
A
#
# COMPACT_ATOMS: atom_id res chain seq x y z
N MET A 1 6.13 -15.16 12.13
CA MET A 1 6.30 -14.69 10.74
C MET A 1 4.92 -14.79 10.13
N HIS A 2 4.11 -13.73 10.24
CA HIS A 2 2.75 -13.75 9.70
C HIS A 2 2.89 -13.41 8.21
N ASP A 3 2.90 -14.46 7.38
CA ASP A 3 2.86 -14.38 5.91
C ASP A 3 1.43 -14.05 5.44
N THR A 4 0.80 -13.15 6.19
CA THR A 4 -0.62 -12.84 6.10
C THR A 4 -0.75 -11.56 5.30
N ILE A 5 -1.31 -11.68 4.10
CA ILE A 5 -1.47 -10.56 3.17
C ILE A 5 -2.46 -9.51 3.72
N ILE A 6 -3.53 -9.98 4.36
CA ILE A 6 -4.57 -9.16 5.00
C ILE A 6 -4.92 -9.79 6.35
N ASP A 7 -4.87 -9.01 7.42
CA ASP A 7 -5.50 -9.42 8.68
C ASP A 7 -7.02 -9.22 8.55
N GLN A 8 -7.73 -10.31 8.26
CA GLN A 8 -9.18 -10.28 8.07
C GLN A 8 -9.92 -9.82 9.32
N GLN A 9 -9.46 -10.20 10.52
CA GLN A 9 -10.14 -9.81 11.74
C GLN A 9 -10.00 -8.30 11.94
N GLU A 10 -8.78 -7.78 11.81
CA GLU A 10 -8.54 -6.35 11.94
C GLU A 10 -9.27 -5.54 10.85
N LEU A 11 -9.30 -6.05 9.62
CA LEU A 11 -10.07 -5.46 8.53
C LEU A 11 -11.56 -5.33 8.89
N MET A 12 -12.18 -6.42 9.35
CA MET A 12 -13.59 -6.43 9.75
C MET A 12 -13.86 -5.48 10.92
N GLU A 13 -12.94 -5.36 11.88
CA GLU A 13 -13.04 -4.39 12.97
C GLU A 13 -12.95 -2.95 12.48
N ARG A 14 -12.06 -2.66 11.51
CA ARG A 14 -11.88 -1.31 10.93
C ARG A 14 -13.08 -0.84 10.14
N ILE A 15 -13.69 -1.73 9.36
CA ILE A 15 -14.92 -1.42 8.59
C ILE A 15 -16.18 -1.61 9.44
N GLY A 16 -16.08 -2.01 10.71
CA GLY A 16 -17.24 -2.24 11.57
C GLY A 16 -18.16 -3.37 11.08
N GLY A 17 -17.62 -4.30 10.28
CA GLY A 17 -18.37 -5.34 9.58
C GLY A 17 -19.17 -4.86 8.35
N ASP A 18 -18.99 -3.62 7.92
CA ASP A 18 -19.66 -3.02 6.78
C ASP A 18 -18.91 -3.33 5.47
N MET A 19 -19.46 -4.24 4.68
CA MET A 19 -18.88 -4.63 3.39
C MET A 19 -19.11 -3.57 2.29
N GLU A 20 -20.15 -2.74 2.40
CA GLU A 20 -20.37 -1.63 1.46
C GLU A 20 -19.26 -0.58 1.65
N LEU A 21 -18.92 -0.27 2.90
CA LEU A 21 -17.77 0.59 3.22
C LEU A 21 -16.44 0.02 2.67
N LEU A 22 -16.26 -1.30 2.73
CA LEU A 22 -15.07 -1.94 2.15
C LEU A 22 -14.98 -1.75 0.63
N GLU A 23 -16.12 -1.88 -0.07
CA GLU A 23 -16.21 -1.66 -1.51
C GLU A 23 -15.90 -0.20 -1.86
N GLU A 24 -16.49 0.77 -1.16
CA GLU A 24 -16.22 2.21 -1.35
C GLU A 24 -14.74 2.55 -1.15
N LEU A 25 -14.13 2.02 -0.08
CA LEU A 25 -12.70 2.22 0.18
C LEU A 25 -11.84 1.61 -0.92
N LEU A 26 -12.19 0.41 -1.41
CA LEU A 26 -11.46 -0.25 -2.48
C LEU A 26 -11.56 0.53 -3.80
N GLU A 27 -12.73 1.06 -4.15
CA GLU A 27 -12.90 1.92 -5.33
C GLU A 27 -12.01 3.16 -5.25
N LEU A 28 -12.03 3.89 -4.12
CA LEU A 28 -11.16 5.04 -3.89
C LEU A 28 -9.67 4.67 -3.97
N PHE A 29 -9.30 3.52 -3.41
CA PHE A 29 -7.92 3.04 -3.47
C PHE A 29 -7.49 2.76 -4.92
N GLU A 30 -8.32 2.07 -5.70
CA GLU A 30 -8.05 1.70 -7.10
C GLU A 30 -7.82 2.92 -8.01
N GLU A 31 -8.46 4.05 -7.70
CA GLU A 31 -8.26 5.31 -8.42
C GLU A 31 -6.90 5.96 -8.10
N ASP A 32 -6.50 5.99 -6.83
CA ASP A 32 -5.34 6.78 -6.37
C ASP A 32 -4.01 6.01 -6.41
N TYR A 33 -4.01 4.70 -6.12
CA TYR A 33 -2.76 3.97 -5.92
C TYR A 33 -1.82 3.91 -7.15
N PRO A 34 -2.30 3.84 -8.42
CA PRO A 34 -1.40 3.79 -9.56
C PRO A 34 -0.58 5.08 -9.71
N GLU A 35 -1.21 6.24 -9.44
CA GLU A 35 -0.52 7.54 -9.48
C GLU A 35 0.49 7.68 -8.34
N LEU A 36 0.18 7.13 -7.16
CA LEU A 36 1.11 7.09 -6.03
C LEU A 36 2.34 6.21 -6.34
N LEU A 37 2.15 5.04 -6.94
CA LEU A 37 3.26 4.17 -7.37
C LEU A 37 4.13 4.85 -8.43
N ALA A 38 3.52 5.49 -9.43
CA ALA A 38 4.25 6.24 -10.44
C ALA A 38 5.04 7.40 -9.82
N SER A 39 4.47 8.10 -8.84
CA SER A 39 5.14 9.19 -8.11
C SER A 39 6.34 8.68 -7.29
N ILE A 40 6.20 7.52 -6.64
CA ILE A 40 7.29 6.85 -5.92
C ILE A 40 8.41 6.45 -6.89
N GLN A 41 8.06 5.81 -8.01
CA GLN A 41 9.02 5.41 -9.05
C GLN A 41 9.79 6.63 -9.57
N HIS A 42 9.09 7.71 -9.91
CA HIS A 42 9.72 8.92 -10.41
C HIS A 42 10.66 9.55 -9.37
N ALA A 43 10.21 9.64 -8.11
CA ALA A 43 11.03 10.17 -7.03
C ALA A 43 12.32 9.36 -6.80
N ILE A 44 12.27 8.04 -6.97
CA ILE A 44 13.45 7.16 -6.92
C ILE A 44 14.40 7.46 -8.10
N GLU A 45 13.87 7.61 -9.32
CA GLU A 45 14.67 7.87 -10.52
C GLU A 45 15.42 9.20 -10.46
N ILE A 46 14.78 10.25 -9.94
CA ILE A 46 15.38 11.59 -9.84
C ILE A 46 16.07 11.82 -8.48
N GLN A 47 16.07 10.82 -7.59
CA GLN A 47 16.61 10.90 -6.24
C GLN A 47 16.02 12.06 -5.40
N ASP A 48 14.70 12.27 -5.51
CA ASP A 48 13.96 13.26 -4.71
C ASP A 48 13.40 12.60 -3.44
N GLY A 49 14.08 12.84 -2.32
CA GLY A 49 13.74 12.24 -1.03
C GLY A 49 12.44 12.78 -0.45
N GLU A 50 12.12 14.05 -0.68
CA GLU A 50 10.89 14.66 -0.17
C GLU A 50 9.67 14.09 -0.89
N SER A 51 9.72 14.00 -2.22
CA SER A 51 8.67 13.41 -3.03
C SER A 51 8.49 11.91 -2.74
N LEU A 52 9.60 11.17 -2.54
CA LEU A 52 9.56 9.77 -2.14
C LEU A 52 8.87 9.61 -0.79
N LYS A 53 9.30 10.37 0.22
CA LYS A 53 8.72 10.35 1.56
C LYS A 53 7.22 10.61 1.52
N ARG A 54 6.80 11.67 0.85
CA ARG A 54 5.38 12.09 0.80
C ARG A 54 4.51 11.05 0.11
N SER A 55 4.92 10.57 -1.07
CA SER A 55 4.14 9.61 -1.84
C SER A 55 4.04 8.27 -1.11
N ALA A 56 5.14 7.79 -0.53
CA ALA A 56 5.17 6.57 0.27
C ALA A 56 4.33 6.69 1.55
N HIS A 57 4.34 7.84 2.22
CA HIS A 57 3.51 8.10 3.40
C HIS A 57 2.01 8.05 3.07
N THR A 58 1.59 8.67 1.95
CA THR A 58 0.20 8.62 1.50
C THR A 58 -0.21 7.19 1.16
N LEU A 59 0.60 6.46 0.40
CA LEU A 59 0.32 5.08 0.03
C LEU A 59 0.27 4.16 1.25
N LYS A 60 1.15 4.36 2.23
CA LYS A 60 1.13 3.65 3.53
C LYS A 60 -0.21 3.85 4.25
N GLY A 61 -0.73 5.08 4.31
CA GLY A 61 -2.04 5.36 4.90
C GLY A 61 -3.16 4.63 4.16
N ALA A 62 -3.14 4.68 2.83
CA ALA A 62 -4.14 4.05 1.98
C ALA A 62 -4.19 2.53 2.17
N VAL A 63 -3.06 1.83 2.05
CA VAL A 63 -2.99 0.37 2.28
C VAL A 63 -3.22 0.00 3.75
N GLY A 64 -2.91 0.93 4.65
CA GLY A 64 -3.17 0.80 6.09
C GLY A 64 -4.63 0.61 6.40
N ASN A 65 -5.56 1.23 5.66
CA ASN A 65 -7.01 1.09 5.86
C ASN A 65 -7.48 -0.37 5.71
N PHE A 66 -6.81 -1.16 4.88
CA PHE A 66 -7.18 -2.54 4.55
C PHE A 66 -6.48 -3.60 5.42
N ALA A 67 -5.76 -3.19 6.47
CA ALA A 67 -4.89 -4.09 7.25
C ALA A 67 -3.91 -4.89 6.36
N ALA A 68 -3.45 -4.28 5.25
CA ALA A 68 -2.48 -4.89 4.32
C ALA A 68 -1.06 -4.76 4.88
N LEU A 69 -0.72 -5.60 5.87
CA LEU A 69 0.48 -5.47 6.71
C LEU A 69 1.79 -5.42 5.89
N LYS A 70 1.92 -6.27 4.86
CA LYS A 70 3.11 -6.34 4.01
C LYS A 70 3.28 -5.06 3.18
N ALA A 71 2.22 -4.60 2.51
CA ALA A 71 2.25 -3.37 1.73
C ALA A 71 2.50 -2.15 2.62
N HIS A 72 1.88 -2.10 3.80
CA HIS A 72 2.10 -1.03 4.78
C HIS A 72 3.58 -0.97 5.23
N ALA A 73 4.19 -2.11 5.54
CA ALA A 73 5.59 -2.16 5.94
C ALA A 73 6.53 -1.67 4.83
N LEU A 74 6.33 -2.14 3.59
CA LEU A 74 7.17 -1.74 2.45
C LEU A 74 7.03 -0.26 2.11
N ALA A 75 5.82 0.30 2.15
CA ALA A 75 5.59 1.73 1.98
C ALA A 75 6.26 2.55 3.11
N PHE A 76 6.22 2.04 4.35
CA PHE A 76 6.92 2.68 5.46
C PHE A 76 8.45 2.68 5.30
N GLU A 77 9.04 1.59 4.81
CA GLU A 77 10.49 1.54 4.53
C GLU A 77 10.88 2.54 3.43
N LEU A 78 10.07 2.68 2.36
CA LEU A 78 10.28 3.71 1.33
C LEU A 78 10.12 5.13 1.88
N GLU A 79 9.17 5.36 2.78
CA GLU A 79 9.01 6.65 3.48
C GLU A 79 10.28 6.99 4.28
N LYS A 80 10.84 6.01 5.00
CA LYS A 80 12.09 6.17 5.78
C LYS A 80 13.30 6.44 4.87
N LYS A 81 13.38 5.75 3.73
CA LYS A 81 14.43 5.99 2.72
C LYS A 81 14.36 7.39 2.14
N GLY A 82 13.16 7.87 1.79
CA GLY A 82 12.96 9.24 1.35
C GLY A 82 13.37 10.26 2.42
N GLU A 83 13.00 10.02 3.68
CA GLU A 83 13.41 10.86 4.81
C GLU A 83 14.92 10.89 5.05
N ALA A 84 15.61 9.76 4.84
CA ALA A 84 17.06 9.65 4.98
C ALA A 84 17.84 10.14 3.75
N GLY A 85 17.16 10.36 2.61
CA GLY A 85 17.81 10.58 1.31
C GLY A 85 18.61 9.37 0.82
N ASP A 86 18.22 8.17 1.23
CA ASP A 86 18.90 6.91 0.89
C ASP A 86 18.11 6.13 -0.17
N PHE A 87 18.65 6.12 -1.40
CA PHE A 87 18.03 5.43 -2.54
C PHE A 87 18.60 4.03 -2.79
N SER A 88 19.48 3.54 -1.92
CA SER A 88 19.93 2.14 -2.00
C SER A 88 18.73 1.21 -1.93
N ASP A 89 18.67 0.22 -2.82
CA ASP A 89 17.60 -0.79 -2.89
C ASP A 89 16.16 -0.25 -3.00
N ALA A 90 15.95 1.06 -3.21
CA ALA A 90 14.62 1.67 -3.24
C ALA A 90 13.78 1.12 -4.40
N SER A 91 14.38 0.90 -5.57
CA SER A 91 13.70 0.24 -6.69
C SER A 91 13.29 -1.20 -6.36
N THR A 92 14.12 -1.93 -5.61
CA THR A 92 13.79 -3.30 -5.18
C THR A 92 12.64 -3.31 -4.18
N LEU A 93 12.62 -2.35 -3.24
CA LEU A 93 11.49 -2.18 -2.31
C LEU A 93 10.21 -1.78 -3.04
N LEU A 94 10.29 -0.92 -4.06
CA LEU A 94 9.15 -0.56 -4.88
C LEU A 94 8.58 -1.78 -5.63
N THR A 95 9.41 -2.60 -6.28
CA THR A 95 8.93 -3.83 -6.93
C THR A 95 8.26 -4.78 -5.94
N GLN A 96 8.79 -4.89 -4.70
CA GLN A 96 8.14 -5.69 -3.66
C GLN A 96 6.79 -5.08 -3.23
N LEU A 97 6.70 -3.75 -3.15
CA LEU A 97 5.46 -3.05 -2.81
C LEU A 97 4.41 -3.26 -3.89
N GLU A 98 4.77 -3.17 -5.17
CA GLU A 98 3.87 -3.45 -6.29
C GLU A 98 3.33 -4.89 -6.22
N SER A 99 4.18 -5.88 -5.95
CA SER A 99 3.75 -7.27 -5.75
C SER A 99 2.79 -7.40 -4.56
N ALA A 100 3.13 -6.77 -3.43
CA ALA A 100 2.28 -6.80 -2.24
C ALA A 100 0.91 -6.14 -2.48
N ILE A 101 0.86 -5.07 -3.28
CA ILE A 101 -0.38 -4.41 -3.69
C ILE A 101 -1.27 -5.34 -4.51
N HIS A 102 -0.70 -6.02 -5.51
CA HIS A 102 -1.43 -7.02 -6.30
C HIS A 102 -1.94 -8.18 -5.43
N GLU A 103 -1.08 -8.73 -4.56
CA GLU A 103 -1.44 -9.82 -3.66
C GLU A 103 -2.62 -9.46 -2.74
N PHE A 104 -2.63 -8.26 -2.14
CA PHE A 104 -3.73 -7.88 -1.26
C PHE A 104 -5.01 -7.57 -2.03
N LYS A 105 -4.92 -6.96 -3.22
CA LYS A 105 -6.09 -6.73 -4.07
C LYS A 105 -6.79 -8.04 -4.43
N ASP A 106 -6.01 -9.07 -4.76
CA ASP A 106 -6.55 -10.41 -5.04
C ASP A 106 -7.19 -11.02 -3.78
N ALA A 107 -6.58 -10.82 -2.62
CA ALA A 107 -7.14 -11.28 -1.34
C ALA A 107 -8.45 -10.55 -0.97
N LEU A 108 -8.56 -9.24 -1.22
CA LEU A 108 -9.81 -8.48 -1.00
C LEU A 108 -10.94 -8.96 -1.91
N LYS A 109 -10.64 -9.21 -3.19
CA LYS A 109 -11.63 -9.76 -4.14
C LYS A 109 -12.10 -11.16 -3.76
N ALA A 110 -11.25 -11.96 -3.13
CA ALA A 110 -11.66 -13.27 -2.60
C ALA A 110 -12.57 -13.16 -1.35
N LEU A 111 -12.48 -12.05 -0.61
CA LEU A 111 -13.28 -11.76 0.58
C LEU A 111 -14.64 -11.14 0.27
N ALA A 112 -14.72 -10.34 -0.79
CA ALA A 112 -15.95 -9.80 -1.33
C ALA A 112 -16.38 -10.68 -2.52
N PRO A 113 -17.05 -11.84 -2.30
CA PRO A 113 -17.63 -12.58 -3.41
C PRO A 113 -18.60 -11.64 -4.11
N SER A 114 -18.28 -11.26 -5.34
CA SER A 114 -19.17 -10.50 -6.20
C SER A 114 -20.55 -11.17 -6.19
N VAL A 115 -21.58 -10.37 -5.93
CA VAL A 115 -22.99 -10.75 -6.13
C VAL A 115 -23.19 -11.27 -7.55
#